data_AF-A0A4Q5RGL3-F1
#
_entry.id   AF-A0A4Q5RGL3-F1
#
_cell.length_a   1.000
_cell.length_b   1.000
_cell.length_c   1.000
_cell.angle_alpha   90.00
_cell.angle_beta   90.00
_cell.angle_gamma   90.00
#
_symmetry.space_group_name_H-M   'P 1'
#
loop_
_entity.id
_entity.type
_entity.pdbx_description
1 polymer ?
#
loop_
_entity_poly.entity_id
_entity_poly.type
_entity_poly.pdbx_seq_one_letter_code
_entity_poly.pdbx_strand_id
1 'polypeptide(L)' 'MDRINIKCPIEGQELELQFDKKAMPGEAGPCFMITVGGCFKGYISRQKNGTYQPIGTPYYTAQDLHDIGEHLRKQMW' A
#
# COMPACT_ATOMS: atom_id res chain seq x y z
N MET A 1 10.09 11.77 -6.11
CA MET A 1 9.24 10.95 -5.22
C MET A 1 8.14 10.38 -6.08
N ASP A 2 8.08 9.05 -6.22
CA ASP A 2 6.98 8.39 -6.92
C ASP A 2 5.75 8.35 -6.02
N ARG A 3 4.64 8.87 -6.54
CA ARG A 3 3.31 8.81 -5.92
C ARG A 3 2.38 8.04 -6.86
N ILE A 4 1.66 7.08 -6.30
CA ILE A 4 0.66 6.29 -7.02
C ILE A 4 -0.68 6.48 -6.29
N ASN A 5 -1.72 6.82 -7.04
CA ASN A 5 -3.08 6.88 -6.51
C ASN A 5 -3.89 5.75 -7.12
N ILE A 6 -4.48 4.90 -6.28
CA ILE A 6 -5.37 3.84 -6.75
C ILE A 6 -6.72 4.01 -6.06
N LYS A 7 -7.78 3.61 -6.77
CA LYS A 7 -9.08 3.39 -6.16
C LYS A 7 -9.19 1.90 -5.85
N CYS A 8 -9.48 1.56 -4.62
CA CYS A 8 -9.61 0.17 -4.19
C CYS A 8 -10.82 0.05 -3.26
N PRO A 9 -11.68 -0.98 -3.43
CA PRO A 9 -12.73 -1.27 -2.48
C PRO A 9 -12.12 -1.84 -1.20
N ILE A 10 -12.18 -1.08 -0.10
CA ILE A 10 -11.76 -1.51 1.23
C ILE A 10 -12.96 -1.43 2.16
N GLU A 11 -13.22 -2.48 2.93
CA GLU A 11 -14.39 -2.57 3.83
C GLU A 11 -15.74 -2.28 3.13
N GLY A 12 -15.85 -2.60 1.84
CA GLY A 12 -17.05 -2.37 1.04
C GLY A 12 -17.25 -0.93 0.57
N GLN A 13 -16.28 -0.03 0.80
CA GLN A 13 -16.27 1.33 0.29
C GLN A 13 -15.15 1.53 -0.72
N GLU A 14 -15.44 2.21 -1.83
CA GLU A 14 -14.39 2.63 -2.77
C GLU A 14 -13.59 3.77 -2.15
N LEU A 15 -12.33 3.50 -1.79
CA LEU A 15 -11.43 4.48 -1.21
C LEU A 15 -10.34 4.83 -2.21
N GLU A 16 -10.01 6.12 -2.29
CA GLU A 16 -8.81 6.59 -2.98
C GLU A 16 -7.62 6.50 -2.02
N LEU A 17 -6.69 5.61 -2.36
CA LEU A 17 -5.47 5.36 -1.61
C LEU A 17 -4.30 6.01 -2.33
N GLN A 18 -3.62 6.90 -1.62
CA GLN A 18 -2.37 7.48 -2.06
C GLN A 18 -1.20 6.68 -1.48
N PHE A 19 -0.30 6.22 -2.36
CA PHE A 19 0.94 5.54 -2.03
C PHE A 19 2.12 6.43 -2.37
N ASP A 20 2.80 6.93 -1.35
CA ASP A 20 4.07 7.64 -1.52
C ASP A 20 5.24 6.68 -1.32
N LYS A 21 6.06 6.47 -2.36
CA LYS A 21 7.24 5.61 -2.27
C LYS A 21 8.26 6.21 -1.31
N LYS A 22 8.71 5.42 -0.33
CA LYS A 22 9.71 5.78 0.68
C LYS A 22 10.88 4.81 0.61
N ALA A 23 12.09 5.34 0.71
CA ALA A 23 13.28 4.54 0.99
C ALA A 23 13.38 4.36 2.50
N MET A 24 13.16 3.15 2.98
CA MET A 24 13.23 2.79 4.39
C MET A 24 14.52 2.00 4.64
N PRO A 25 15.41 2.45 5.56
CA PRO A 25 16.61 1.69 5.88
C PRO A 25 16.25 0.35 6.54
N GLY A 26 16.78 -0.75 6.01
CA GLY A 26 16.54 -2.11 6.50
C GLY A 26 15.47 -2.90 5.73
N GLU A 27 14.65 -2.24 4.91
CA GLU A 27 13.67 -2.93 4.06
C GLU A 27 14.26 -3.28 2.69
N ALA A 28 14.12 -4.53 2.27
CA ALA A 28 14.69 -5.03 1.02
C ALA A 28 13.91 -4.61 -0.24
N GLY A 29 12.67 -4.12 -0.08
CA GLY A 29 11.76 -3.83 -1.17
C GLY A 29 11.25 -2.39 -1.18
N PRO A 30 10.55 -1.97 -2.25
CA PRO A 30 9.91 -0.67 -2.29
C PRO A 30 8.88 -0.58 -1.16
N CYS A 31 9.02 0.46 -0.34
CA CYS A 31 8.10 0.78 0.74
C CYS A 31 7.19 1.91 0.33
N PHE A 32 5.95 1.89 0.82
CA PHE A 32 4.95 2.89 0.51
C PHE A 32 4.30 3.37 1.79
N MET A 33 4.13 4.69 1.89
CA MET A 33 3.29 5.33 2.89
C MET A 33 1.88 5.44 2.33
N ILE A 34 0.90 4.90 3.05
CA ILE A 34 -0.50 4.93 2.62
C ILE A 34 -1.21 6.11 3.27
N THR A 35 -1.89 6.90 2.45
CA THR A 35 -2.74 8.01 2.91
C THR A 35 -4.11 7.89 2.25
N VAL A 36 -5.18 8.07 3.02
CA VAL A 36 -6.58 8.08 2.52
C VAL A 36 -7.24 9.37 2.98
N GLY A 37 -7.71 10.20 2.05
CA GLY A 37 -8.38 11.46 2.39
C GLY A 37 -7.56 12.40 3.28
N GLY A 38 -6.22 12.36 3.16
CA GLY A 38 -5.31 13.13 4.02
C GLY A 38 -4.97 12.49 5.36
N CYS A 39 -5.55 11.33 5.70
CA CYS A 39 -5.22 10.57 6.90
C CYS A 39 -4.18 9.49 6.61
N PHE A 40 -3.09 9.48 7.39
CA PHE A 40 -2.07 8.43 7.34
C PHE A 40 -2.66 7.09 7.82
N LYS A 41 -2.42 6.02 7.05
CA LYS A 41 -2.93 4.67 7.30
C LYS A 41 -1.84 3.63 7.52
N GLY A 42 -0.57 4.03 7.58
CA GLY A 42 0.53 3.09 7.81
C GLY A 42 1.50 3.00 6.64
N TYR A 43 2.50 2.14 6.83
CA TYR A 43 3.49 1.82 5.82
C TYR A 43 3.34 0.36 5.40
N ILE A 44 3.59 0.09 4.12
CA ILE A 44 3.69 -1.27 3.59
C ILE A 44 5.00 -1.45 2.83
N SER A 45 5.60 -2.64 2.91
CA SER A 45 6.70 -3.03 2.02
C SER A 45 6.26 -4.12 1.06
N ARG A 46 6.74 -4.01 -0.19
CA ARG A 46 6.59 -5.09 -1.17
C ARG A 46 7.63 -6.17 -0.90
N GLN A 47 7.16 -7.38 -0.66
CA GLN A 47 7.96 -8.58 -0.49
C GLN A 47 8.43 -9.13 -1.85
N LYS A 48 9.45 -10.00 -1.81
CA LYS A 48 10.03 -10.61 -3.02
C LYS A 48 9.01 -11.43 -3.84
N ASN A 49 8.00 -11.98 -3.18
CA ASN A 49 6.90 -12.71 -3.81
C ASN A 49 5.84 -11.80 -4.46
N GLY A 50 6.01 -10.47 -4.38
CA GLY A 50 5.07 -9.49 -4.91
C GLY A 50 3.91 -9.12 -3.98
N THR A 51 3.78 -9.77 -2.83
CA THR A 51 2.79 -9.42 -1.79
C THR A 51 3.23 -8.19 -1.01
N TYR A 52 2.28 -7.52 -0.36
CA TYR A 52 2.55 -6.41 0.52
C TYR A 52 2.36 -6.81 1.98
N GLN A 53 3.26 -6.34 2.84
CA GLN A 53 3.17 -6.54 4.28
C GLN A 53 3.20 -5.19 5.01
N PRO A 54 2.48 -5.05 6.13
CA PRO A 54 2.50 -3.83 6.92
C PRO A 54 3.83 -3.72 7.65
N ILE A 55 4.36 -2.50 7.75
CA ILE A 55 5.51 -2.18 8.58
C ILE A 55 4.97 -1.54 9.87
N GLY A 56 5.15 -2.23 11.00
CA GLY A 56 4.68 -1.77 12.30
C GLY A 56 3.23 -2.16 12.60
N THR A 57 2.42 -1.23 13.12
CA THR A 57 1.04 -1.53 13.52
C THR A 57 0.15 -1.63 12.27
N PRO A 58 -0.54 -2.77 12.05
CA PRO A 58 -1.38 -2.95 10.88
C PRO A 58 -2.67 -2.12 11.00
N TYR A 59 -2.91 -1.23 10.05
CA TYR A 59 -4.22 -0.60 9.85
C TYR A 59 -5.13 -1.47 8.96
N TYR A 60 -4.53 -2.10 7.95
CA TYR A 60 -5.20 -2.92 6.97
C TYR A 60 -5.12 -4.39 7.34
N THR A 61 -6.20 -5.13 7.07
CA THR A 61 -6.22 -6.59 7.24
C THR A 61 -5.40 -7.27 6.14
N ALA A 62 -5.12 -8.56 6.30
CA ALA A 62 -4.45 -9.34 5.26
C ALA A 62 -5.23 -9.35 3.93
N GLN A 63 -6.57 -9.32 4.01
CA GLN A 63 -7.44 -9.25 2.84
C GLN A 63 -7.30 -7.90 2.13
N ASP A 64 -7.37 -6.79 2.87
CA ASP A 64 -7.20 -5.45 2.31
C ASP A 64 -5.83 -5.31 1.62
N LEU A 65 -4.77 -5.84 2.24
CA LEU A 65 -3.42 -5.82 1.65
C LEU A 65 -3.31 -6.65 0.38
N HIS A 66 -4.07 -7.74 0.28
CA HIS A 66 -4.16 -8.53 -0.94
C HIS A 66 -4.85 -7.72 -2.06
N ASP A 67 -5.99 -7.10 -1.76
CA ASP A 67 -6.76 -6.31 -2.73
C ASP A 67 -6.00 -5.06 -3.20
N ILE A 68 -5.33 -4.37 -2.28
CA ILE A 68 -4.39 -3.27 -2.57
C ILE A 68 -3.28 -3.76 -3.51
N GLY A 69 -2.69 -4.91 -3.22
CA GLY A 69 -1.60 -5.49 -4.00
C GLY A 69 -2.00 -5.78 -5.44
N GLU A 70 -3.18 -6.36 -5.63
CA GLU A 70 -3.75 -6.64 -6.96
C GLU A 70 -4.02 -5.35 -7.75
N HIS A 71 -4.55 -4.30 -7.11
CA HIS A 71 -4.79 -3.00 -7.76
C HIS A 71 -3.48 -2.28 -8.12
N LEU A 72 -2.48 -2.28 -7.23
CA LEU A 72 -1.17 -1.72 -7.52
C LEU A 72 -0.50 -2.45 -8.70
N ARG A 73 -0.62 -3.78 -8.78
CA ARG A 73 -0.04 -4.55 -9.87
C ARG A 73 -0.65 -4.19 -11.23
N LYS A 74 -1.96 -3.91 -11.27
CA LYS A 74 -2.67 -3.48 -12.49
C LYS A 74 -2.27 -2.09 -12.98
N GLN A 75 -1.82 -1.20 -12.10
CA GLN A 75 -1.40 0.17 -12.47
C GLN A 75 0.09 0.31 -12.79
N MET A 76 0.93 -0.66 -12.40
CA MET A 76 2.38 -0.63 -12.65
C MET A 76 2.80 -1.36 -13.94
N TRP A 77 1.84 -1.72 -14.80
CA TRP A 77 2.01 -2.24 -16.17
C TRP A 77 1.19 -1.39 -17.14
#